data_AF-A0A2V7TRA0-F1
#
_entry.id   AF-A0A2V7TRA0-F1
#
_cell.length_a   1.000
_cell.length_b   1.000
_cell.length_c   1.000
_cell.angle_alpha   90.00
_cell.angle_beta   90.00
_cell.angle_gamma   90.00
#
_symmetry.space_group_name_H-M   'P 1'
#
loop_
_entity.id
_entity.type
_entity.pdbx_description
1 polymer ?
#
loop_
_entity_poly.entity_id
_entity_poly.type
_entity_poly.pdbx_seq_one_letter_code
_entity_poly.pdbx_strand_id
1 'polypeptide(L)'
;MARKCDKLHPEYDRLANGDVQLGELPAWMNVRGRMCWYVYEGPYDGLGKAWEEFMKKASAAHGERLGAPPGDVYACDPTEHPGAKQKDMITILWCPVK
;
A
#
# COMPACT_ATOMS: atom_id res chain seq x y z
N MET A 1 12.39 -3.63 21.45
CA MET A 1 13.07 -2.77 20.46
C MET A 1 11.99 -2.13 19.61
N ALA A 2 12.09 -0.82 19.38
CA ALA A 2 11.20 -0.14 18.43
C ALA A 2 11.58 -0.57 17.00
N ARG A 3 10.58 -0.85 16.16
CA ARG A 3 10.76 -1.16 14.73
C ARG A 3 10.93 0.15 13.97
N LYS A 4 11.67 0.13 12.87
CA LYS A 4 11.85 1.34 12.04
C LYS A 4 10.52 1.89 11.50
N CYS A 5 9.53 1.02 11.28
CA CYS A 5 8.19 1.37 10.83
C CYS A 5 7.26 1.89 11.92
N ASP A 6 7.62 1.89 13.21
CA ASP A 6 6.71 2.29 14.31
C ASP A 6 6.19 3.75 14.15
N LYS A 7 6.92 4.59 13.42
CA LYS A 7 6.48 5.96 13.09
C LYS A 7 5.53 6.04 11.89
N LEU A 8 5.53 5.03 11.02
CA LEU A 8 4.66 4.94 9.83
C LEU A 8 3.30 4.36 10.19
N HIS A 9 3.27 3.41 11.12
CA HIS A 9 2.05 2.73 11.57
C HIS A 9 0.89 3.70 11.89
N PRO A 10 1.03 4.72 12.76
CA PRO A 10 -0.10 5.60 13.08
C PRO A 10 -0.76 6.28 11.88
N GLU A 11 0.02 6.56 10.82
CA GLU A 11 -0.47 7.22 9.62
C GLU A 11 -1.23 6.28 8.68
N TYR A 12 -0.75 5.03 8.56
CA TYR A 12 -1.24 4.06 7.59
C TYR A 12 -2.20 3.03 8.19
N ASP A 13 -2.13 2.71 9.48
CA ASP A 13 -3.03 1.78 10.15
C ASP A 13 -4.50 2.23 10.01
N ARG A 14 -4.75 3.55 10.03
CA ARG A 14 -6.10 4.12 9.80
C ARG A 14 -6.63 3.93 8.38
N LEU A 15 -5.74 3.66 7.43
CA LEU A 15 -6.05 3.45 6.01
C LEU A 15 -5.94 1.97 5.61
N ALA A 16 -5.39 1.14 6.50
CA ALA A 16 -5.08 -0.26 6.25
C ALA A 16 -6.33 -1.03 5.83
N ASN A 17 -6.18 -1.75 4.72
CA ASN A 17 -7.20 -2.57 4.09
C ASN A 17 -8.53 -1.84 3.78
N GLY A 18 -8.50 -0.51 3.76
CA GLY A 18 -9.68 0.35 3.59
C GLY A 18 -9.94 0.74 2.15
N ASP A 19 -10.35 2.00 1.94
CA ASP A 19 -10.60 2.53 0.61
C ASP A 19 -9.32 2.95 -0.11
N VAL A 20 -9.39 2.93 -1.45
CA VAL A 20 -8.33 3.47 -2.30
C VAL A 20 -8.28 4.99 -2.12
N GLN A 21 -7.08 5.48 -1.88
CA GLN A 21 -6.76 6.89 -1.77
C GLN A 21 -6.39 7.45 -3.14
N LEU A 22 -6.62 8.75 -3.36
CA LEU A 22 -6.21 9.46 -4.57
C LEU A 22 -5.33 10.65 -4.19
N GLY A 23 -4.11 10.71 -4.72
CA GLY A 23 -3.19 11.79 -4.40
C GLY A 23 -1.76 11.47 -4.81
N GLU A 24 -0.80 12.10 -4.14
CA GLU A 24 0.61 11.79 -4.28
C GLU A 24 1.06 10.95 -3.08
N LEU A 25 1.99 10.00 -3.30
CA LEU A 25 2.66 9.30 -2.22
C LEU A 25 3.74 10.19 -1.58
N PRO A 26 4.06 10.01 -0.29
CA PRO A 26 5.12 10.76 0.35
C PRO A 26 6.47 10.61 -0.34
N ALA A 27 7.24 11.70 -0.34
CA ALA A 27 8.51 11.78 -1.08
C ALA A 27 9.53 10.69 -0.72
N TRP A 28 9.50 10.17 0.51
CA TRP A 28 10.41 9.11 0.97
C TRP A 28 10.23 7.77 0.23
N MET A 29 9.07 7.55 -0.40
CA MET A 29 8.78 6.34 -1.17
C MET A 29 9.39 6.36 -2.58
N ASN A 30 9.96 7.49 -3.02
CA ASN A 30 10.53 7.69 -4.36
C ASN A 30 9.58 7.44 -5.55
N VAL A 31 8.27 7.37 -5.31
CA VAL A 31 7.22 7.35 -6.33
C VAL A 31 6.68 8.77 -6.49
N ARG A 32 6.54 9.26 -7.74
CA ARG A 32 6.11 10.64 -8.02
C ARG A 32 4.89 10.70 -8.93
N GLY A 33 4.17 11.81 -8.83
CA GLY A 33 2.97 12.09 -9.61
C GLY A 33 1.70 11.70 -8.86
N ARG A 34 0.56 11.91 -9.52
CA ARG A 34 -0.76 11.59 -8.97
C ARG A 34 -1.08 10.12 -9.26
N MET A 35 -1.53 9.40 -8.23
CA MET A 35 -1.87 7.98 -8.30
C MET A 35 -3.07 7.68 -7.41
N CYS A 36 -3.71 6.55 -7.71
CA CYS A 36 -4.53 5.88 -6.73
C CYS A 36 -3.65 4.90 -5.94
N TRP A 37 -3.86 4.81 -4.63
CA TRP A 37 -3.03 3.97 -3.77
C TRP A 37 -3.83 3.34 -2.63
N TYR A 38 -3.37 2.20 -2.16
CA TYR A 38 -4.05 1.34 -1.19
C TYR A 38 -3.03 0.85 -0.17
N VAL A 39 -3.40 0.90 1.10
CA VAL A 39 -2.58 0.40 2.19
C VAL A 39 -3.00 -1.03 2.47
N TYR A 40 -2.14 -1.99 2.16
CA TYR A 40 -2.32 -3.38 2.58
C TYR A 40 -1.62 -3.60 3.91
N GLU A 41 -2.37 -4.11 4.90
CA GLU A 41 -1.80 -4.64 6.14
C GLU A 41 -1.95 -6.16 6.17
N GLY A 42 -0.83 -6.87 6.19
CA GLY A 42 -0.82 -8.34 6.22
C GLY A 42 0.47 -8.97 5.68
N PRO A 43 0.55 -10.31 5.71
CA PRO A 43 1.70 -11.06 5.23
C PRO A 43 1.83 -11.02 3.70
N TYR A 44 3.05 -11.19 3.19
CA TYR A 44 3.28 -11.20 1.74
C TYR A 44 2.52 -12.29 0.98
N ASP A 45 2.23 -13.43 1.62
CA ASP A 45 1.38 -14.48 1.05
C ASP A 45 -0.05 -14.00 0.74
N GLY A 46 -0.50 -12.91 1.35
CA GLY A 46 -1.79 -12.28 1.09
C GLY A 46 -1.78 -11.22 -0.01
N LEU A 47 -0.61 -10.83 -0.54
CA LEU A 47 -0.49 -9.75 -1.53
C LEU A 47 -1.27 -10.03 -2.82
N GLY A 48 -1.38 -11.28 -3.26
CA GLY A 48 -2.14 -11.61 -4.46
C GLY A 48 -3.61 -11.17 -4.34
N LYS A 49 -4.25 -11.47 -3.20
CA LYS A 49 -5.63 -11.04 -2.92
C LYS A 49 -5.74 -9.53 -2.73
N ALA A 50 -4.75 -8.93 -2.07
CA ALA A 50 -4.69 -7.49 -1.87
C ALA A 50 -4.60 -6.74 -3.22
N TRP A 51 -3.84 -7.27 -4.17
CA TRP A 51 -3.73 -6.75 -5.53
C TRP A 51 -5.06 -6.84 -6.30
N GLU A 52 -5.74 -7.99 -6.23
CA GLU A 52 -7.07 -8.17 -6.83
C GLU A 52 -8.07 -7.15 -6.26
N GLU A 53 -8.08 -6.99 -4.94
CA GLU A 53 -8.94 -6.05 -4.24
C GLU A 53 -8.63 -4.60 -4.63
N PHE A 54 -7.35 -4.23 -4.62
CA PHE A 54 -6.89 -2.91 -5.02
C PHE A 54 -7.30 -2.59 -6.46
N MET A 55 -7.00 -3.47 -7.41
CA MET A 55 -7.31 -3.25 -8.81
C MET A 55 -8.81 -3.16 -9.05
N LYS A 56 -9.63 -3.95 -8.34
CA LYS A 56 -11.09 -3.85 -8.39
C LYS A 56 -11.57 -2.48 -7.89
N LYS A 57 -11.11 -2.03 -6.72
CA LYS A 57 -11.48 -0.73 -6.14
C LYS A 57 -11.00 0.44 -7.01
N ALA A 58 -9.75 0.39 -7.48
CA ALA A 58 -9.16 1.41 -8.34
C ALA A 58 -9.88 1.53 -9.68
N SER A 59 -10.25 0.39 -10.29
CA SER A 59 -11.01 0.39 -11.55
C SER A 59 -12.42 0.92 -11.36
N ALA A 60 -13.09 0.57 -10.26
CA ALA A 60 -14.43 1.07 -9.94
C ALA A 60 -14.45 2.59 -9.69
N ALA A 61 -13.42 3.13 -9.03
CA ALA A 61 -13.35 4.56 -8.71
C ALA A 61 -12.77 5.41 -9.87
N HIS A 62 -11.80 4.88 -10.61
CA HIS A 62 -10.92 5.67 -11.48
C HIS A 62 -10.51 4.97 -12.79
N GLY A 63 -11.23 3.93 -13.24
CA GLY A 63 -10.79 3.04 -14.33
C GLY A 63 -10.35 3.74 -15.63
N GLU A 64 -11.06 4.78 -16.07
CA GLU A 64 -10.70 5.54 -17.29
C GLU A 64 -9.39 6.35 -17.16
N ARG A 65 -8.93 6.56 -15.92
CA ARG A 65 -7.75 7.36 -15.59
C ARG A 65 -6.52 6.50 -15.32
N LEU A 66 -6.64 5.18 -15.11
CA LEU A 66 -5.48 4.31 -14.87
C LEU A 66 -4.59 4.30 -16.12
N GLY A 67 -3.36 4.80 -15.98
CA GLY A 67 -2.58 5.23 -17.14
C GLY A 67 -1.23 4.57 -17.35
N ALA A 68 -0.68 3.93 -16.32
CA ALA A 68 0.65 3.32 -16.34
C ALA A 68 0.67 2.05 -15.47
N PRO A 69 1.72 1.22 -15.58
CA PRO A 69 1.86 0.02 -14.77
C PRO A 69 1.77 0.35 -13.28
N PRO A 70 1.05 -0.47 -12.49
CA PRO A 70 1.01 -0.30 -11.06
C PRO A 70 2.32 -0.81 -10.42
N GLY A 71 2.50 -0.50 -9.15
CA GLY A 71 3.63 -0.99 -8.35
C GLY A 71 3.31 -1.04 -6.86
N ASP A 72 4.30 -1.46 -6.09
CA ASP A 72 4.20 -1.61 -4.64
C ASP A 72 5.42 -1.00 -3.91
N VAL A 73 5.21 -0.63 -2.65
CA VAL A 73 6.25 -0.15 -1.74
C VAL A 73 6.15 -0.93 -0.43
N TYR A 74 7.22 -1.64 -0.09
CA TYR A 74 7.36 -2.34 1.18
C TYR A 74 7.73 -1.34 2.29
N ALA A 75 6.73 -0.90 3.06
CA ALA A 75 6.94 0.07 4.13
C ALA A 75 7.56 -0.57 5.39
N CYS A 76 7.32 -1.88 5.58
CA CYS A 76 7.86 -2.66 6.69
C CYS A 76 8.94 -3.63 6.22
N ASP A 77 10.00 -3.80 7.02
CA ASP A 77 10.96 -4.88 6.84
C ASP A 77 10.39 -6.18 7.46
N PRO A 78 10.31 -7.30 6.71
CA PRO A 78 9.80 -8.56 7.23
C PRO A 78 10.65 -9.14 8.36
N THR A 79 11.94 -8.79 8.44
CA THR A 79 12.83 -9.22 9.53
C THR A 79 12.48 -8.54 10.86
N GLU A 80 11.83 -7.37 10.82
CA GLU A 80 11.29 -6.67 12.00
C GLU A 80 9.91 -7.23 12.43
N HIS A 81 9.30 -8.10 11.61
CA HIS A 81 7.98 -8.70 11.80
C HIS A 81 8.00 -10.23 11.74
N PRO A 82 8.79 -10.94 12.57
CA PRO A 82 8.90 -12.39 12.46
C PRO A 82 7.60 -13.10 12.89
N GLY A 83 7.27 -14.18 12.16
CA GLY A 83 6.17 -15.08 12.47
C GLY A 83 4.81 -14.39 12.51
N ALA A 84 4.10 -14.49 13.63
CA ALA A 84 2.75 -13.92 13.78
C ALA A 84 2.68 -12.40 13.61
N LYS A 85 3.81 -11.69 13.70
CA LYS A 85 3.88 -10.23 13.50
C LYS A 85 3.82 -9.81 12.02
N GLN A 86 3.99 -10.75 11.08
CA GLN A 86 3.83 -10.45 9.66
C GLN A 86 2.43 -9.93 9.31
N LYS A 87 1.43 -10.26 10.13
CA LYS A 87 0.06 -9.76 9.97
C LYS A 87 -0.04 -8.23 10.09
N ASP A 88 0.93 -7.60 10.75
CA ASP A 88 0.97 -6.15 10.98
C ASP A 88 1.95 -5.49 9.98
N MET A 89 2.34 -6.14 8.88
CA MET A 89 3.23 -5.53 7.88
C MET A 89 2.44 -4.66 6.91
N ILE A 90 2.97 -3.48 6.60
CA ILE A 90 2.37 -2.56 5.64
C ILE A 90 3.06 -2.66 4.28
N THR A 91 2.26 -2.85 3.24
CA THR A 91 2.66 -2.69 1.84
C THR A 91 1.73 -1.67 1.17
N ILE A 92 2.28 -0.69 0.48
CA ILE A 92 1.49 0.31 -0.25
C ILE A 92 1.41 -0.13 -1.71
N LEU A 93 0.21 -0.43 -2.20
CA LEU A 93 -0.05 -0.71 -3.61
C LEU A 93 -0.46 0.60 -4.29
N TRP A 94 0.03 0.87 -5.49
CA TRP A 94 -0.28 2.11 -6.19
C TRP A 94 -0.39 1.92 -7.70
N CYS A 95 -1.17 2.80 -8.34
CA CYS A 95 -1.33 2.83 -9.80
C CYS A 95 -1.45 4.29 -10.27
N PRO A 96 -0.61 4.75 -11.22
CA PRO A 96 -0.68 6.12 -11.70
C PRO A 96 -2.00 6.45 -12.38
N VAL A 97 -2.49 7.67 -12.16
CA VAL A 97 -3.66 8.20 -12.85
C VAL A 97 -3.29 9.30 -13.82
N LYS A 98 -4.01 9.40 -14.93
CA LYS A 98 -3.99 10.51 -15.88
C LYS A 98 -4.74 11.73 -15.34
#